data_AF-A0A973I412-F1
#
_entry.id   AF-A0A973I412-F1
#
_cell.length_a   1.000
_cell.length_b   1.000
_cell.length_c   1.000
_cell.angle_alpha   90.00
_cell.angle_beta   90.00
_cell.angle_gamma   90.00
#
_symmetry.space_group_name_H-M   'P 1'
#
loop_
_entity.id
_entity.type
_entity.pdbx_description
1 polymer ?
#
loop_
_entity_poly.entity_id
_entity_poly.type
_entity_poly.pdbx_seq_one_letter_code
_entity_poly.pdbx_strand_id
1 'polypeptide(L)'
;MSEGKPPVEDENSTLDKIIHYFPYFAVPIAILMLAAYFFNFHSGFGDQGDFGAFGDFFGGILNPMLSFLTILLLLRQLRYQRSELNSTAAELRATAEIHKETMKHNQAVDIYEKTYKEFDSAVANYHESLSNSFLTISKDGDAYREALRLGDGVSKSDGTIYLTLETLEQKADVIRDILFSPKDQVLLDNLNIALNSTVRYATEIYFFAEEYQKLGVNNLLYLGRLERFHESLQNVERQIESLEIEDTVLPITSVLNAIIHHCEQTIMLANDTPNLD
;
A
#
# COMPACT_ATOMS: atom_id res chain seq x y z
N MET A 1 -2.33 8.20 23.68
CA MET A 1 -2.91 7.40 24.78
C MET A 1 -4.05 8.19 25.38
N SER A 2 -5.28 7.88 25.00
CA SER A 2 -6.49 8.44 25.61
C SER A 2 -7.21 7.25 26.22
N GLU A 3 -7.00 7.04 27.52
CA GLU A 3 -7.73 6.03 28.29
C GLU A 3 -9.19 6.48 28.41
N GLY A 4 -10.00 6.04 27.45
CA GLY A 4 -11.45 6.04 27.58
C GLY A 4 -11.83 4.98 28.61
N LYS A 5 -12.03 5.40 29.86
CA LYS A 5 -12.56 4.57 30.94
C LYS A 5 -13.90 3.95 30.49
N PRO A 6 -14.08 2.61 30.49
CA PRO A 6 -15.35 2.04 30.09
C PRO A 6 -16.42 2.33 31.16
N PRO A 7 -17.64 2.79 30.81
CA PRO A 7 -18.70 3.11 31.75
C PRO A 7 -19.40 1.86 32.35
N VAL A 8 -18.77 0.69 32.27
CA VAL A 8 -19.42 -0.62 32.51
C VAL A 8 -19.06 -1.21 33.89
N GLU A 9 -18.05 -0.67 34.59
CA GLU A 9 -17.61 -1.24 35.88
C GLU A 9 -18.61 -1.02 37.04
N ASP A 10 -19.28 0.15 37.11
CA ASP A 10 -20.14 0.49 38.25
C ASP A 10 -21.45 -0.32 38.29
N GLU A 11 -22.02 -0.66 37.13
CA GLU A 11 -23.28 -1.40 37.06
C GLU A 11 -23.08 -2.92 37.22
N ASN A 12 -21.95 -3.44 36.73
CA ASN A 12 -21.58 -4.86 36.91
C ASN A 12 -21.34 -5.19 38.39
N SER A 13 -20.68 -4.29 39.12
CA SER A 13 -20.46 -4.44 40.56
C SER A 13 -21.76 -4.57 41.35
N THR A 14 -22.79 -3.81 40.97
CA THR A 14 -24.04 -3.74 41.74
C THR A 14 -24.90 -4.99 41.57
N LEU A 15 -25.09 -5.47 40.33
CA LEU A 15 -25.82 -6.73 40.10
C LEU A 15 -25.09 -7.93 40.70
N ASP A 16 -23.77 -7.98 40.56
CA ASP A 16 -22.96 -9.08 41.12
C ASP A 16 -23.04 -9.10 42.65
N LYS A 17 -23.01 -7.93 43.30
CA LYS A 17 -23.25 -7.81 44.75
C LYS A 17 -24.64 -8.31 45.14
N ILE A 18 -25.70 -7.91 44.43
CA ILE A 18 -27.07 -8.35 44.74
C ILE A 18 -27.18 -9.87 44.61
N ILE A 19 -26.69 -10.45 43.51
CA ILE A 19 -26.71 -11.91 43.30
C ILE A 19 -25.90 -12.64 44.38
N HIS A 20 -24.75 -12.08 44.79
CA HIS A 20 -23.91 -12.66 45.82
C HIS A 20 -24.56 -12.63 47.21
N TYR A 21 -25.18 -11.51 47.61
CA TYR A 21 -25.77 -11.33 48.95
C TYR A 21 -27.19 -11.88 49.09
N PHE A 22 -27.95 -12.02 47.99
CA PHE A 22 -29.31 -12.55 47.99
C PHE A 22 -29.49 -13.90 48.74
N PRO A 23 -28.69 -14.95 48.48
CA PRO A 23 -28.85 -16.23 49.18
C PRO A 23 -28.58 -16.13 50.69
N TYR A 24 -27.66 -15.25 51.11
CA TYR A 24 -27.38 -15.02 52.53
C TYR A 24 -28.55 -14.39 53.30
N PHE A 25 -29.48 -13.73 52.60
CA PHE A 25 -30.73 -13.25 53.18
C PHE A 25 -31.87 -14.26 53.03
N ALA A 26 -32.02 -14.87 51.85
CA ALA A 26 -33.12 -15.76 51.53
C ALA A 26 -33.08 -17.08 52.32
N VAL A 27 -31.90 -17.69 52.49
CA VAL A 27 -31.75 -19.00 53.14
C VAL A 27 -32.09 -18.93 54.63
N PRO A 28 -31.57 -17.96 55.43
CA PRO A 28 -31.95 -17.85 56.84
C PRO A 28 -33.44 -17.58 57.06
N ILE A 29 -34.08 -16.79 56.19
CA ILE A 29 -35.53 -16.55 56.26
C ILE A 29 -36.30 -17.84 56.01
N ALA A 30 -35.93 -18.62 55.00
CA ALA A 30 -36.55 -19.91 54.73
C ALA A 30 -36.38 -20.89 55.92
N ILE A 31 -35.19 -20.94 56.52
CA ILE A 31 -34.91 -21.76 57.70
C ILE A 31 -35.73 -21.28 58.91
N LEU A 32 -35.83 -19.96 59.13
CA LEU A 32 -36.59 -19.39 60.24
C LEU A 32 -38.09 -19.67 60.09
N MET A 33 -38.62 -19.57 58.87
CA MET A 33 -40.02 -19.92 58.58
C MET A 33 -40.28 -21.41 58.84
N LEU A 34 -39.37 -22.29 58.42
CA LEU A 34 -39.46 -23.72 58.67
C LEU A 34 -39.38 -24.04 60.18
N ALA A 35 -38.46 -23.39 60.90
CA ALA A 35 -38.32 -23.52 62.35
C ALA A 35 -39.56 -23.02 63.09
N ALA A 36 -40.13 -21.88 62.69
CA ALA A 36 -41.35 -21.33 63.28
C ALA A 36 -42.55 -22.27 63.07
N TYR A 37 -42.64 -22.93 61.92
CA TYR A 37 -43.66 -23.94 61.65
C TYR A 37 -43.52 -25.14 62.61
N PHE A 38 -42.34 -25.77 62.67
CA PHE A 38 -42.11 -26.87 63.61
C PHE A 38 -42.27 -26.45 65.08
N PHE A 39 -42.00 -25.17 65.40
CA PHE A 39 -42.18 -24.61 66.73
C PHE A 39 -43.65 -24.25 67.09
N ASN A 40 -44.55 -24.14 66.11
CA ASN A 40 -45.95 -23.90 66.39
C ASN A 40 -46.74 -25.22 66.44
N PHE A 41 -46.35 -26.19 65.60
CA PHE A 41 -47.05 -27.47 65.41
C PHE A 41 -46.38 -28.65 66.13
N HIS A 42 -45.95 -28.49 67.39
CA HIS A 42 -45.26 -29.54 68.14
C HIS A 42 -46.14 -30.73 68.60
N SER A 43 -47.47 -30.66 68.46
CA SER A 43 -48.41 -31.61 69.07
C SER A 43 -48.96 -32.71 68.13
N GLY A 44 -48.20 -33.06 67.09
CA GLY A 44 -48.51 -34.13 66.13
C GLY A 44 -48.13 -33.73 64.71
N PHE A 45 -47.91 -34.70 63.82
CA PHE A 45 -47.85 -34.40 62.38
C PHE A 45 -49.25 -33.91 61.97
N GLY A 46 -49.38 -32.64 61.58
CA GLY A 46 -50.66 -32.03 61.18
C GLY A 46 -51.39 -32.81 60.07
N ASP A 47 -52.64 -32.47 59.81
CA ASP A 47 -53.39 -33.12 58.73
C ASP A 47 -52.88 -32.66 57.35
N GLN A 48 -53.18 -33.40 56.29
CA GLN A 48 -52.71 -33.11 54.94
C GLN A 48 -53.06 -31.69 54.46
N GLY A 49 -54.17 -31.12 54.96
CA GLY A 49 -54.59 -29.74 54.68
C GLY A 49 -53.67 -28.67 55.29
N ASP A 50 -53.13 -28.89 56.50
CA ASP A 50 -52.25 -27.94 57.18
C ASP A 50 -50.88 -27.87 56.50
N PHE A 51 -50.38 -29.01 56.04
CA PHE A 51 -49.17 -29.08 55.22
C PHE A 51 -49.36 -28.41 53.85
N GLY A 52 -50.56 -28.52 53.25
CA GLY A 52 -50.91 -27.81 52.02
C GLY A 52 -50.89 -26.30 52.20
N ALA A 53 -51.57 -25.77 53.22
CA ALA A 53 -51.61 -24.33 53.51
C ALA A 53 -50.23 -23.75 53.86
N PHE A 54 -49.40 -24.50 54.59
CA PHE A 54 -48.02 -24.12 54.85
C PHE A 54 -47.18 -24.10 53.56
N GLY A 55 -47.32 -25.12 52.72
CA GLY A 55 -46.67 -25.19 51.41
C GLY A 55 -47.05 -24.00 50.51
N ASP A 56 -48.32 -23.58 50.52
CA ASP A 56 -48.80 -22.43 49.77
C ASP A 56 -48.23 -21.11 50.30
N PHE A 57 -48.14 -20.93 51.61
CA PHE A 57 -47.51 -19.74 52.22
C PHE A 57 -46.00 -19.68 51.93
N PHE A 58 -45.31 -20.81 52.11
CA PHE A 58 -43.87 -20.92 51.86
C PHE A 58 -43.55 -20.73 50.38
N GLY A 59 -44.30 -21.39 49.49
CA GLY A 59 -44.21 -21.23 48.04
C GLY A 59 -44.57 -19.83 47.57
N GLY A 60 -45.56 -19.18 48.19
CA GLY A 60 -45.97 -17.80 47.89
C GLY A 60 -44.87 -16.76 48.13
N ILE A 61 -43.92 -17.03 49.02
CA ILE A 61 -42.76 -16.15 49.30
C ILE A 61 -41.53 -16.61 48.53
N LEU A 62 -41.21 -17.91 48.55
CA LEU A 62 -40.00 -18.42 47.90
C LEU A 62 -40.08 -18.41 46.38
N ASN A 63 -41.23 -18.67 45.76
CA ASN A 63 -41.32 -18.69 44.30
C ASN A 63 -41.03 -17.31 43.70
N PRO A 64 -41.61 -16.19 44.18
CA PRO A 64 -41.21 -14.86 43.73
C PRO A 64 -39.73 -14.54 43.98
N MET A 65 -39.19 -14.93 45.14
CA MET A 65 -37.76 -14.73 45.47
C MET A 65 -36.82 -15.47 44.51
N LEU A 66 -37.06 -16.77 44.29
CA LEU A 66 -36.28 -17.59 43.37
C LEU A 66 -36.46 -17.16 41.91
N SER A 67 -37.68 -16.74 41.52
CA SER A 67 -37.96 -16.20 40.19
C SER A 67 -37.18 -14.90 39.95
N PHE A 68 -37.15 -14.00 40.95
CA PHE A 68 -36.36 -12.78 40.87
C PHE A 68 -34.86 -13.08 40.75
N LEU A 69 -34.33 -13.99 41.56
CA LEU A 69 -32.93 -14.43 41.45
C LEU A 69 -32.62 -15.02 40.07
N THR A 70 -33.53 -15.82 39.52
CA THR A 70 -33.39 -16.40 38.17
C THR A 70 -33.30 -15.30 37.11
N ILE A 71 -34.15 -14.27 37.19
CA ILE A 71 -34.09 -13.11 36.29
C ILE A 71 -32.76 -12.37 36.42
N LEU A 72 -32.26 -12.16 37.65
CA LEU A 72 -30.97 -11.51 37.88
C LEU A 72 -29.81 -12.31 37.29
N LEU A 73 -29.79 -13.63 37.48
CA LEU A 73 -28.79 -14.52 36.90
C LEU A 73 -28.83 -14.49 35.37
N LEU A 74 -30.04 -14.50 34.78
CA LEU A 74 -30.23 -14.40 33.33
C LEU A 74 -29.74 -13.04 32.79
N LEU A 75 -30.04 -11.94 33.49
CA LEU A 75 -29.55 -10.60 33.13
C LEU A 75 -28.02 -10.53 33.19
N ARG A 76 -27.41 -11.10 34.24
CA ARG A 76 -25.95 -11.21 34.36
C ARG A 76 -25.36 -12.01 33.20
N GLN A 77 -25.94 -13.16 32.88
CA GLN A 77 -25.51 -13.98 31.77
C GLN A 77 -25.62 -13.25 30.41
N LEU A 78 -26.73 -12.58 30.14
CA LEU A 78 -26.92 -11.78 28.93
C LEU A 78 -25.91 -10.64 28.81
N ARG A 79 -25.54 -10.02 29.93
CA ARG A 79 -24.51 -8.97 29.96
C ARG A 79 -23.13 -9.52 29.63
N TYR A 80 -22.74 -10.63 30.26
CA TYR A 80 -21.47 -11.29 29.93
C TYR A 80 -21.42 -11.72 28.46
N GLN A 81 -22.48 -12.34 27.95
CA GLN A 81 -22.57 -12.73 26.54
C GLN A 81 -22.42 -11.53 25.61
N ARG A 82 -23.05 -10.39 25.91
CA ARG A 82 -22.87 -9.15 25.13
C ARG A 82 -21.44 -8.63 25.19
N SER A 83 -20.82 -8.66 26.37
CA SER A 83 -19.42 -8.22 26.55
C SER A 83 -18.45 -9.09 25.76
N GLU A 84 -18.65 -10.40 25.79
CA GLU A 84 -17.85 -11.38 25.05
C GLU A 84 -18.03 -11.17 23.54
N LEU A 85 -19.28 -11.07 23.05
CA LEU A 85 -19.57 -10.77 21.64
C LEU A 85 -18.91 -9.47 21.16
N ASN A 86 -18.93 -8.42 21.98
CA ASN A 86 -18.28 -7.15 21.64
C ASN A 86 -16.76 -7.29 21.55
N SER A 87 -16.17 -8.07 22.47
CA SER A 87 -14.73 -8.32 22.49
C SER A 87 -14.31 -9.15 21.28
N THR A 88 -15.02 -10.24 20.98
CA THR A 88 -14.82 -11.06 19.77
C THR A 88 -15.01 -10.23 18.49
N ALA A 89 -16.02 -9.35 18.44
CA ALA A 89 -16.22 -8.48 17.28
C ALA A 89 -15.08 -7.46 17.10
N ALA A 90 -14.49 -6.95 18.18
CA ALA A 90 -13.33 -6.08 18.12
C ALA A 90 -12.08 -6.84 17.61
N GLU A 91 -11.83 -8.03 18.14
CA GLU A 91 -10.71 -8.89 17.72
C GLU A 91 -10.83 -9.34 16.25
N LEU A 92 -12.04 -9.70 15.80
CA LEU A 92 -12.31 -10.01 14.39
C LEU A 92 -12.05 -8.83 13.47
N ARG A 93 -12.41 -7.60 13.89
CA ARG A 93 -12.12 -6.39 13.11
C ARG A 93 -10.62 -6.14 13.00
N ALA A 94 -9.89 -6.23 14.11
CA ALA A 94 -8.43 -6.08 14.11
C ALA A 94 -7.76 -7.15 13.23
N THR A 95 -8.22 -8.40 13.32
CA THR A 95 -7.72 -9.51 12.49
C THR A 95 -8.01 -9.28 11.01
N ALA A 96 -9.21 -8.79 10.67
CA ALA A 96 -9.58 -8.48 9.30
C ALA A 96 -8.74 -7.33 8.71
N GLU A 97 -8.39 -6.33 9.53
CA GLU A 97 -7.53 -5.22 9.13
C GLU A 97 -6.09 -5.70 8.87
N ILE A 98 -5.50 -6.46 9.80
CA ILE A 98 -4.18 -7.09 9.61
C ILE A 98 -4.19 -7.99 8.36
N HIS A 99 -5.20 -8.83 8.20
CA HIS A 99 -5.30 -9.72 7.05
C HIS A 99 -5.37 -8.94 5.72
N LYS A 100 -6.09 -7.81 5.70
CA LYS A 100 -6.16 -6.93 4.53
C LYS A 100 -4.80 -6.32 4.21
N GLU A 101 -4.04 -5.89 5.22
CA GLU A 101 -2.68 -5.37 5.05
C GLU A 101 -1.71 -6.46 4.57
N THR A 102 -1.74 -7.65 5.17
CA THR A 102 -0.96 -8.81 4.71
C THR A 102 -1.26 -9.16 3.26
N MET A 103 -2.53 -9.14 2.84
CA MET A 103 -2.90 -9.44 1.46
C MET A 103 -2.36 -8.41 0.48
N LYS A 104 -2.39 -7.11 0.83
CA LYS A 104 -1.76 -6.06 0.00
C LYS A 104 -0.26 -6.25 -0.11
N HIS A 105 0.42 -6.52 1.01
CA HIS A 105 1.85 -6.78 1.03
C HIS A 105 2.22 -7.99 0.16
N ASN A 106 1.51 -9.11 0.32
CA ASN A 106 1.73 -10.31 -0.49
C ASN A 106 1.48 -10.07 -1.97
N GLN A 107 0.46 -9.26 -2.32
CA GLN A 107 0.19 -8.87 -3.70
C GLN A 107 1.34 -8.04 -4.28
N ALA A 108 1.88 -7.09 -3.52
CA ALA A 108 3.02 -6.28 -3.95
C ALA A 108 4.26 -7.16 -4.22
N VAL A 109 4.56 -8.10 -3.33
CA VAL A 109 5.66 -9.07 -3.50
C VAL A 109 5.44 -9.95 -4.73
N ASP A 110 4.25 -10.53 -4.91
CA ASP A 110 3.94 -11.40 -6.05
C ASP A 110 4.05 -10.67 -7.40
N ILE A 111 3.56 -9.43 -7.47
CA ILE A 111 3.68 -8.60 -8.69
C ILE A 111 5.14 -8.30 -8.98
N TYR A 112 5.92 -7.88 -7.97
CA TYR A 112 7.35 -7.63 -8.14
C TYR A 112 8.10 -8.87 -8.62
N GLU A 113 7.89 -10.03 -7.98
CA GLU A 113 8.54 -11.30 -8.36
C GLU A 113 8.26 -11.71 -9.82
N LYS A 114 7.05 -11.42 -10.31
CA LYS A 114 6.67 -11.72 -11.70
C LYS A 114 7.24 -10.75 -12.71
N THR A 115 7.41 -9.48 -12.34
CA THR A 115 7.69 -8.40 -13.29
C THR A 115 9.12 -7.86 -13.23
N TYR A 116 9.90 -8.13 -12.18
CA TYR A 116 11.23 -7.51 -12.02
C TYR A 116 12.19 -7.77 -13.20
N LYS A 117 12.08 -8.94 -13.85
CA LYS A 117 12.89 -9.25 -15.03
C LYS A 117 12.49 -8.41 -16.25
N GLU A 118 11.21 -8.11 -16.37
CA GLU A 118 10.69 -7.27 -17.45
C GLU A 118 11.12 -5.82 -17.22
N PHE A 119 11.07 -5.34 -15.98
CA PHE A 119 11.64 -4.06 -15.59
C PHE A 119 13.14 -3.98 -15.93
N ASP A 120 13.93 -4.98 -15.56
CA ASP A 120 15.37 -5.03 -15.89
C ASP A 120 15.63 -5.07 -17.40
N SER A 121 14.79 -5.78 -18.14
CA SER A 121 14.87 -5.82 -19.61
C SER A 121 14.51 -4.47 -20.22
N ALA A 122 13.51 -3.75 -19.69
CA ALA A 122 13.16 -2.41 -20.13
C ALA A 122 14.30 -1.42 -19.90
N VAL A 123 14.95 -1.47 -18.73
CA VAL A 123 16.16 -0.67 -18.43
C VAL A 123 17.30 -1.00 -19.41
N ALA A 124 17.55 -2.27 -19.68
CA ALA A 124 18.58 -2.68 -20.65
C ALA A 124 18.26 -2.18 -22.06
N ASN A 125 17.02 -2.34 -22.53
CA ASN A 125 16.58 -1.89 -23.85
C ASN A 125 16.66 -0.36 -23.99
N TYR A 126 16.36 0.38 -22.92
CA TYR A 126 16.55 1.82 -22.87
C TYR A 126 18.02 2.18 -23.11
N HIS A 127 18.96 1.60 -22.35
CA HIS A 127 20.38 1.87 -22.54
C HIS A 127 20.87 1.46 -23.94
N GLU A 128 20.43 0.31 -24.45
CA GLU A 128 20.74 -0.11 -25.82
C GLU A 128 20.23 0.91 -26.86
N SER A 129 19.02 1.47 -26.65
CA SER A 129 18.47 2.49 -27.54
C SER A 129 19.28 3.79 -27.56
N LEU A 130 19.95 4.14 -26.45
CA LEU A 130 20.84 5.30 -26.40
C LEU A 130 22.15 5.05 -27.15
N SER A 131 22.71 3.84 -26.99
CA SER A 131 23.95 3.39 -27.61
C SER A 131 23.81 3.11 -29.11
N ASN A 132 22.59 2.78 -29.58
CA ASN A 132 22.36 2.44 -30.97
C ASN A 132 22.59 3.64 -31.91
N SER A 133 23.35 3.40 -32.97
CA SER A 133 23.63 4.43 -33.98
C SER A 133 22.37 4.72 -34.79
N PHE A 134 21.87 5.95 -34.70
CA PHE A 134 20.71 6.40 -35.46
C PHE A 134 21.08 6.93 -36.85
N LEU A 135 22.32 7.40 -37.02
CA LEU A 135 22.84 7.80 -38.33
C LEU A 135 24.30 7.39 -38.47
N THR A 136 24.61 6.74 -39.59
CA THR A 136 25.97 6.32 -39.94
C THR A 136 26.44 7.11 -41.16
N ILE A 137 27.51 7.86 -41.01
CA ILE A 137 28.10 8.68 -42.07
C ILE A 137 29.36 7.98 -42.57
N SER A 138 29.25 7.31 -43.72
CA SER A 138 30.35 6.59 -44.37
C SER A 138 31.29 7.52 -45.14
N LYS A 139 32.60 7.24 -45.08
CA LYS A 139 33.71 7.96 -45.73
C LYS A 139 33.49 8.32 -47.20
N ASP A 140 32.80 7.45 -47.94
CA ASP A 140 32.61 7.57 -49.38
C ASP A 140 31.35 8.35 -49.78
N GLY A 141 30.49 8.68 -48.80
CA GLY A 141 29.24 9.40 -49.05
C GLY A 141 29.43 10.91 -49.16
N ASP A 142 28.61 11.55 -49.98
CA ASP A 142 28.60 13.02 -50.14
C ASP A 142 28.39 13.74 -48.80
N ALA A 143 27.70 13.11 -47.83
CA ALA A 143 27.51 13.64 -46.48
C ALA A 143 28.82 13.74 -45.68
N TYR A 144 29.72 12.75 -45.81
CA TYR A 144 31.02 12.76 -45.14
C TYR A 144 31.92 13.85 -45.73
N ARG A 145 31.88 14.02 -47.06
CA ARG A 145 32.68 15.05 -47.75
C ARG A 145 32.20 16.47 -47.42
N GLU A 146 30.90 16.64 -47.21
CA GLU A 146 30.31 17.92 -46.81
C GLU A 146 30.63 18.24 -45.34
N ALA A 147 30.49 17.27 -44.44
CA ALA A 147 30.92 17.40 -43.04
C ALA A 147 32.42 17.71 -42.91
N LEU A 148 33.27 17.16 -43.79
CA LEU A 148 34.71 17.45 -43.83
C LEU A 148 35.04 18.84 -44.41
N ARG A 149 34.12 19.44 -45.18
CA ARG A 149 34.31 20.75 -45.83
C ARG A 149 33.90 21.92 -44.92
N LEU A 150 33.01 21.67 -43.98
CA LEU A 150 32.35 22.72 -43.17
C LEU A 150 32.92 22.86 -41.75
N GLY A 151 33.69 21.89 -41.22
CA GLY A 151 34.23 21.97 -39.86
C GLY A 151 35.55 21.21 -39.61
N ASP A 152 36.40 21.78 -38.75
CA ASP A 152 37.78 21.36 -38.41
C ASP A 152 37.86 20.19 -37.38
N GLY A 153 36.74 19.49 -37.13
CA GLY A 153 36.58 18.52 -36.04
C GLY A 153 36.65 17.04 -36.42
N VAL A 154 36.72 16.70 -37.71
CA VAL A 154 36.71 15.29 -38.15
C VAL A 154 38.11 14.68 -37.99
N SER A 155 38.38 14.21 -36.77
CA SER A 155 39.59 13.45 -36.47
C SER A 155 39.68 12.18 -37.34
N LYS A 156 40.85 12.00 -37.96
CA LYS A 156 41.21 10.88 -38.82
C LYS A 156 41.30 9.57 -38.00
N SER A 157 40.19 8.90 -37.77
CA SER A 157 40.21 7.47 -37.42
C SER A 157 39.00 6.74 -38.00
N ASP A 158 39.29 5.68 -38.76
CA ASP A 158 38.41 4.71 -39.45
C ASP A 158 37.30 5.23 -40.41
N GLY A 159 37.10 6.54 -40.51
CA GLY A 159 36.35 7.16 -41.63
C GLY A 159 34.84 6.96 -41.63
N THR A 160 34.26 6.26 -40.64
CA THR A 160 32.81 6.19 -40.45
C THR A 160 32.42 6.86 -39.14
N ILE A 161 31.54 7.86 -39.21
CA ILE A 161 31.03 8.55 -38.01
C ILE A 161 29.68 7.92 -37.66
N TYR A 162 29.59 7.34 -36.47
CA TYR A 162 28.35 6.85 -35.89
C TYR A 162 27.75 7.94 -34.99
N LEU A 163 26.49 8.28 -35.16
CA LEU A 163 25.79 9.21 -34.27
C LEU A 163 24.84 8.40 -33.38
N THR A 164 25.00 8.56 -32.07
CA THR A 164 24.22 7.88 -31.02
C THR A 164 23.68 8.95 -30.06
N LEU A 165 22.63 8.62 -29.31
CA LEU A 165 22.06 9.57 -28.33
C LEU A 165 22.99 9.81 -27.13
N GLU A 166 23.91 8.89 -26.84
CA GLU A 166 24.93 9.05 -25.79
C GLU A 166 26.09 9.97 -26.18
N THR A 167 26.29 10.20 -27.48
CA THR A 167 27.45 10.94 -27.99
C THR A 167 27.07 12.18 -28.78
N LEU A 168 25.84 12.70 -28.60
CA LEU A 168 25.33 13.86 -29.32
C LEU A 168 26.20 15.09 -29.05
N GLU A 169 26.47 15.39 -27.78
CA GLU A 169 27.27 16.56 -27.40
C GLU A 169 28.70 16.47 -27.94
N GLN A 170 29.32 15.28 -27.88
CA GLN A 170 30.68 15.04 -28.39
C GLN A 170 30.81 15.25 -29.90
N LYS A 171 29.68 15.15 -30.63
CA LYS A 171 29.61 15.26 -32.09
C LYS A 171 28.76 16.46 -32.52
N ALA A 172 28.54 17.43 -31.62
CA ALA A 172 27.66 18.58 -31.83
C ALA A 172 28.06 19.39 -33.07
N ASP A 173 29.36 19.59 -33.32
CA ASP A 173 29.85 20.32 -34.50
C ASP A 173 29.41 19.64 -35.81
N VAL A 174 29.60 18.32 -35.91
CA VAL A 174 29.18 17.53 -37.10
C VAL A 174 27.67 17.56 -37.27
N ILE A 175 26.91 17.49 -36.16
CA ILE A 175 25.45 17.53 -36.18
C ILE A 175 24.97 18.90 -36.67
N ARG A 176 25.52 20.00 -36.13
CA ARG A 176 25.21 21.37 -36.56
C ARG A 176 25.51 21.59 -38.04
N ASP A 177 26.66 21.12 -38.51
CA ASP A 177 27.01 21.22 -39.94
C ASP A 177 25.99 20.52 -40.85
N ILE A 178 25.45 19.38 -40.43
CA ILE A 178 24.40 18.65 -41.19
C ILE A 178 23.05 19.36 -41.09
N LEU A 179 22.72 19.96 -39.94
CA LEU A 179 21.49 20.75 -39.76
C LEU A 179 21.43 21.97 -40.70
N PHE A 180 22.58 22.55 -41.07
CA PHE A 180 22.66 23.64 -42.05
C PHE A 180 22.86 23.15 -43.50
N SER A 181 22.77 21.85 -43.74
CA SER A 181 22.93 21.20 -45.05
C SER A 181 21.57 20.79 -45.64
N PRO A 182 21.42 20.58 -46.97
CA PRO A 182 20.22 19.99 -47.57
C PRO A 182 19.84 18.58 -47.09
N LYS A 183 20.61 18.00 -46.15
CA LYS A 183 20.39 16.67 -45.55
C LYS A 183 19.84 16.75 -44.11
N ASP A 184 19.53 17.95 -43.63
CA ASP A 184 18.92 18.23 -42.33
C ASP A 184 17.72 17.32 -42.03
N GLN A 185 16.79 17.15 -42.98
CA GLN A 185 15.61 16.30 -42.82
C GLN A 185 15.96 14.84 -42.52
N VAL A 186 16.98 14.29 -43.17
CA VAL A 186 17.40 12.89 -42.93
C VAL A 186 17.97 12.72 -41.52
N LEU A 187 18.72 13.72 -41.05
CA LEU A 187 19.24 13.72 -39.67
C LEU A 187 18.08 13.83 -38.67
N LEU A 188 17.18 14.78 -38.87
CA LEU A 188 16.05 15.06 -37.99
C LEU A 188 15.09 13.86 -37.92
N ASP A 189 14.76 13.23 -39.05
CA ASP A 189 13.92 12.03 -39.09
C ASP A 189 14.54 10.87 -38.31
N ASN A 190 15.82 10.58 -38.51
CA ASN A 190 16.50 9.50 -37.81
C ASN A 190 16.67 9.79 -36.31
N LEU A 191 16.97 11.05 -35.95
CA LEU A 191 17.02 11.49 -34.56
C LEU A 191 15.65 11.31 -33.90
N ASN A 192 14.58 11.74 -34.56
CA ASN A 192 13.22 11.61 -34.04
C ASN A 192 12.84 10.12 -33.87
N ILE A 193 13.19 9.24 -34.81
CA ILE A 193 12.97 7.78 -34.67
C ILE A 193 13.71 7.23 -33.44
N ALA A 194 14.98 7.60 -33.26
CA ALA A 194 15.78 7.16 -32.12
C ALA A 194 15.22 7.66 -30.78
N LEU A 195 14.82 8.94 -30.72
CA LEU A 195 14.18 9.53 -29.55
C LEU A 195 12.84 8.88 -29.25
N ASN A 196 12.00 8.60 -30.25
CA ASN A 196 10.73 7.90 -30.05
C ASN A 196 10.94 6.50 -29.45
N SER A 197 11.93 5.76 -29.95
CA SER A 197 12.28 4.44 -29.40
C SER A 197 12.73 4.55 -27.93
N THR A 198 13.59 5.53 -27.64
CA THR A 198 14.11 5.80 -26.30
C THR A 198 13.00 6.20 -25.33
N VAL A 199 12.13 7.12 -25.73
CA VAL A 199 11.00 7.60 -24.93
C VAL A 199 10.00 6.47 -24.67
N ARG A 200 9.79 5.57 -25.63
CA ARG A 200 8.95 4.38 -25.41
C ARG A 200 9.51 3.49 -24.28
N TYR A 201 10.78 3.13 -24.32
CA TYR A 201 11.40 2.35 -23.24
C TYR A 201 11.42 3.10 -21.91
N ALA A 202 11.68 4.41 -21.95
CA ALA A 202 11.62 5.27 -20.77
C ALA A 202 10.22 5.27 -20.13
N THR A 203 9.18 5.29 -20.95
CA THR A 203 7.79 5.21 -20.50
C THR A 203 7.49 3.87 -19.84
N GLU A 204 7.98 2.76 -20.39
CA GLU A 204 7.82 1.43 -19.78
C GLU A 204 8.48 1.34 -18.40
N ILE A 205 9.71 1.83 -18.27
CA ILE A 205 10.45 1.87 -16.98
C ILE A 205 9.69 2.71 -15.96
N TYR A 206 9.20 3.88 -16.37
CA TYR A 206 8.39 4.75 -15.53
C TYR A 206 7.11 4.03 -15.04
N PHE A 207 6.39 3.35 -15.92
CA PHE A 207 5.15 2.65 -15.54
C PHE A 207 5.41 1.56 -14.48
N PHE A 208 6.47 0.78 -14.62
CA PHE A 208 6.85 -0.20 -13.60
C PHE A 208 7.15 0.48 -12.25
N ALA A 209 7.94 1.56 -12.26
CA ALA A 209 8.27 2.28 -11.05
C ALA A 209 7.03 2.89 -10.36
N GLU A 210 6.12 3.46 -11.15
CA GLU A 210 4.86 4.02 -10.65
C GLU A 210 3.96 2.91 -10.07
N GLU A 211 3.88 1.75 -10.71
CA GLU A 211 3.11 0.60 -10.23
C GLU A 211 3.69 0.03 -8.94
N TYR A 212 5.02 -0.15 -8.86
CA TYR A 212 5.70 -0.59 -7.65
C TYR A 212 5.48 0.37 -6.48
N GLN A 213 5.57 1.67 -6.73
CA GLN A 213 5.27 2.70 -5.72
C GLN A 213 3.81 2.62 -5.26
N LYS A 214 2.84 2.50 -6.18
CA LYS A 214 1.40 2.42 -5.86
C LYS A 214 1.05 1.17 -5.05
N LEU A 215 1.72 0.05 -5.32
CA LEU A 215 1.49 -1.21 -4.63
C LEU A 215 2.19 -1.29 -3.27
N GLY A 216 3.12 -0.38 -2.98
CA GLY A 216 3.92 -0.42 -1.75
C GLY A 216 4.98 -1.51 -1.77
N VAL A 217 5.56 -1.79 -2.95
CA VAL A 217 6.75 -2.63 -3.07
C VAL A 217 7.90 -1.94 -2.31
N ASN A 218 8.74 -2.73 -1.63
CA ASN A 218 9.89 -2.20 -0.91
C ASN A 218 10.78 -1.36 -1.86
N ASN A 219 11.00 -0.09 -1.52
CA ASN A 219 11.68 0.86 -2.39
C ASN A 219 13.12 0.45 -2.72
N LEU A 220 13.80 -0.27 -1.83
CA LEU A 220 15.17 -0.76 -2.01
C LEU A 220 15.32 -1.67 -3.23
N LEU A 221 14.22 -2.24 -3.71
CA LEU A 221 14.20 -3.15 -4.84
C LEU A 221 14.27 -2.43 -6.20
N TYR A 222 13.74 -1.21 -6.33
CA TYR A 222 13.68 -0.52 -7.64
C TYR A 222 14.23 0.90 -7.62
N LEU A 223 14.24 1.58 -6.46
CA LEU A 223 14.56 3.01 -6.35
C LEU A 223 15.95 3.34 -6.89
N GLY A 224 16.99 2.62 -6.48
CA GLY A 224 18.34 2.89 -6.97
C GLY A 224 18.51 2.67 -8.48
N ARG A 225 17.68 1.81 -9.10
CA ARG A 225 17.65 1.66 -10.56
C ARG A 225 16.93 2.84 -11.22
N LEU A 226 15.79 3.25 -10.64
CA LEU A 226 15.01 4.39 -11.10
C LEU A 226 15.82 5.70 -11.03
N GLU A 227 16.58 5.92 -9.97
CA GLU A 227 17.45 7.11 -9.82
C GLU A 227 18.50 7.19 -10.92
N ARG A 228 19.24 6.11 -11.17
CA ARG A 228 20.23 6.06 -12.26
C ARG A 228 19.60 6.26 -13.64
N PHE A 229 18.42 5.68 -13.85
CA PHE A 229 17.66 5.89 -15.07
C PHE A 229 17.21 7.34 -15.23
N HIS A 230 16.74 7.98 -14.16
CA HIS A 230 16.33 9.38 -14.16
C HIS A 230 17.50 10.31 -14.48
N GLU A 231 18.68 10.09 -13.87
CA GLU A 231 19.91 10.82 -14.21
C GLU A 231 20.28 10.65 -15.69
N SER A 232 20.15 9.43 -16.22
CA SER A 232 20.38 9.15 -17.64
C SER A 232 19.41 9.91 -18.55
N LEU A 233 18.13 9.98 -18.20
CA LEU A 233 17.14 10.76 -18.96
C LEU A 233 17.46 12.25 -18.97
N GLN A 234 17.81 12.82 -17.82
CA GLN A 234 18.24 14.22 -17.73
C GLN A 234 19.50 14.49 -18.56
N ASN A 235 20.41 13.51 -18.65
CA ASN A 235 21.58 13.64 -19.52
C ASN A 235 21.21 13.62 -21.01
N VAL A 236 20.22 12.82 -21.41
CA VAL A 236 19.71 12.80 -22.80
C VAL A 236 19.04 14.12 -23.14
N GLU A 237 18.19 14.65 -22.25
CA GLU A 237 17.55 15.96 -22.43
C GLU A 237 18.60 17.07 -22.60
N ARG A 238 19.55 17.21 -21.66
CA ARG A 238 20.65 18.20 -21.81
C ARG A 238 21.41 18.09 -23.12
N GLN A 239 21.68 16.87 -23.57
CA GLN A 239 22.35 16.65 -24.86
C GLN A 239 21.50 17.15 -26.05
N ILE A 240 20.18 16.94 -26.02
CA ILE A 240 19.28 17.42 -27.06
C ILE A 240 19.19 18.94 -27.04
N GLU A 241 19.04 19.54 -25.86
CA GLU A 241 18.98 21.01 -25.69
C GLU A 241 20.25 21.69 -26.22
N SER A 242 21.42 21.07 -26.06
CA SER A 242 22.70 21.59 -26.57
C SER A 242 22.77 21.73 -28.10
N LEU A 243 21.88 21.04 -28.83
CA LEU A 243 21.79 21.11 -30.28
C LEU A 243 21.02 22.35 -30.78
N GLU A 244 20.34 23.08 -29.89
CA GLU A 244 19.58 24.30 -30.19
C GLU A 244 18.53 24.11 -31.31
N ILE A 245 17.94 22.91 -31.40
CA ILE A 245 16.86 22.58 -32.35
C ILE A 245 15.53 23.09 -31.79
N GLU A 246 14.71 23.76 -32.61
CA GLU A 246 13.37 24.19 -32.19
C GLU A 246 12.49 23.00 -31.78
N ASP A 247 11.80 23.10 -30.64
CA ASP A 247 10.90 22.06 -30.12
C ASP A 247 9.80 21.63 -31.10
N THR A 248 9.39 22.52 -32.00
CA THR A 248 8.38 22.25 -33.05
C THR A 248 8.85 21.17 -34.03
N VAL A 249 10.17 20.99 -34.17
CA VAL A 249 10.82 20.02 -35.04
C VAL A 249 10.99 18.67 -34.34
N LEU A 250 11.10 18.67 -33.00
CA LEU A 250 11.29 17.48 -32.17
C LEU A 250 10.18 17.37 -31.10
N PRO A 251 8.90 17.16 -31.48
CA PRO A 251 7.77 17.21 -30.54
C PRO A 251 7.87 16.20 -29.38
N ILE A 252 8.67 15.14 -29.55
CA ILE A 252 8.88 14.09 -28.56
C ILE A 252 9.67 14.57 -27.32
N THR A 253 10.38 15.70 -27.38
CA THR A 253 11.08 16.31 -26.23
C THR A 253 10.11 16.71 -25.12
N SER A 254 8.89 17.14 -25.46
CA SER A 254 7.85 17.45 -24.47
C SER A 254 7.44 16.22 -23.65
N VAL A 255 7.37 15.05 -24.28
CA VAL A 255 7.04 13.77 -23.63
C VAL A 255 8.22 13.32 -22.76
N LEU A 256 9.45 13.47 -23.26
CA LEU A 256 10.66 13.20 -22.48
C LEU A 256 10.67 14.00 -21.17
N ASN A 257 10.39 15.31 -21.25
CA ASN A 257 10.38 16.21 -20.09
C ASN A 257 9.27 15.83 -19.08
N ALA A 258 8.10 15.42 -19.58
CA ALA A 258 7.04 14.91 -18.72
C ALA A 258 7.47 13.64 -17.97
N ILE A 259 8.14 12.70 -18.64
CA ILE A 259 8.65 11.47 -18.00
C ILE A 259 9.70 11.80 -16.95
N ILE A 260 10.63 12.72 -17.24
CA ILE A 260 11.64 13.19 -16.28
C ILE A 260 10.95 13.70 -15.01
N HIS A 261 9.96 14.59 -15.15
CA HIS A 261 9.23 15.13 -14.02
C HIS A 261 8.46 14.06 -13.23
N HIS A 262 7.79 13.13 -13.91
CA HIS A 262 7.06 12.06 -13.23
C HIS A 262 7.99 11.07 -12.51
N CYS A 263 9.17 10.80 -13.06
CA CYS A 263 10.19 10.01 -12.38
C CYS A 263 10.67 10.70 -11.10
N GLU A 264 10.95 12.02 -11.16
CA GLU A 264 11.33 12.82 -10.00
C GLU A 264 10.27 12.74 -8.89
N GLN A 265 8.99 12.93 -9.22
CA GLN A 265 7.89 12.80 -8.27
C GLN A 265 7.82 11.40 -7.65
N THR A 266 7.99 10.36 -8.47
CA THR A 266 7.95 8.96 -8.01
C THR A 266 9.12 8.66 -7.07
N ILE A 267 10.32 9.17 -7.37
CA ILE A 267 11.52 9.05 -6.53
C ILE A 267 11.31 9.76 -5.18
N MET A 268 10.74 10.97 -5.19
CA MET A 268 10.43 11.69 -3.93
C MET A 268 9.44 10.91 -3.07
N LEU A 269 8.35 10.43 -3.65
CA LEU A 269 7.35 9.63 -2.94
C LEU A 269 7.95 8.33 -2.38
N ALA A 270 8.81 7.66 -3.14
CA ALA A 270 9.48 6.43 -2.71
C ALA A 270 10.42 6.67 -1.53
N ASN A 271 11.15 7.78 -1.53
CA ASN A 271 12.06 8.16 -0.44
C ASN A 271 11.32 8.53 0.86
N ASP A 272 10.14 9.15 0.74
CA ASP A 272 9.30 9.51 1.90
C ASP A 272 8.50 8.33 2.47
N THR A 273 8.43 7.20 1.73
CA THR A 273 7.73 6.00 2.17
C THR A 273 8.63 5.19 3.11
N PRO A 274 8.30 5.04 4.40
CA PRO A 274 9.13 4.26 5.32
C PRO A 274 9.18 2.81 4.84
N ASN A 275 10.39 2.24 4.81
CA ASN A 275 10.57 0.81 4.61
C ASN A 275 9.95 0.09 5.81
N LEU A 276 8.86 -0.63 5.56
CA LEU A 276 8.30 -1.56 6.52
C LEU A 276 9.30 -2.72 6.62
N ASP A 277 10.07 -2.74 7.70
CA ASP A 277 10.96 -3.84 8.10
C ASP A 277 10.20 -5.18 8.23
#